data_AF-A0A1E4TUS3-F1
#
_entry.id   AF-A0A1E4TUS3-F1
#
_cell.length_a   1.000
_cell.length_b   1.000
_cell.length_c   1.000
_cell.angle_alpha   90.00
_cell.angle_beta   90.00
_cell.angle_gamma   90.00
#
_symmetry.space_group_name_H-M   'P 1'
#
loop_
_entity.id
_entity.type
_entity.pdbx_description
1 polymer ?
#
loop_
_entity_poly.entity_id
_entity_poly.type
_entity_poly.pdbx_seq_one_letter_code
_entity_poly.pdbx_strand_id
1 'polypeptide(L)'
;MVKLSEVERTATFVWSHDSLPLLATGSAAGAVDLDFSASSKLEIWDILSSKLTKEPIVSAALDTKFHALAWSKKYADHTNGMLVGALENSIVQFWDAKKLIDG
;
A
#
# COMPACT_ATOMS: atom_id res chain seq x y z
N MET A 1 4.36 -23.62 13.69
CA MET A 1 3.91 -22.24 13.37
C MET A 1 3.14 -22.30 12.06
N VAL A 2 2.00 -21.61 11.95
CA VAL A 2 1.16 -21.65 10.73
C VAL A 2 1.24 -20.29 10.05
N LYS A 3 1.76 -20.26 8.81
CA LYS A 3 1.78 -19.07 7.93
C LYS A 3 0.44 -18.97 7.20
N LEU A 4 -0.20 -17.80 7.25
CA LEU A 4 -1.50 -17.58 6.59
C LEU A 4 -1.36 -17.06 5.15
N SER A 5 -0.50 -16.07 4.94
CA SER A 5 -0.23 -15.48 3.63
C SER A 5 1.16 -14.84 3.60
N GLU A 6 1.66 -14.54 2.40
CA GLU A 6 2.94 -13.87 2.17
C GLU A 6 2.85 -13.04 0.89
N VAL A 7 3.47 -11.86 0.91
CA VAL A 7 3.64 -10.98 -0.24
C VAL A 7 5.14 -10.73 -0.41
N GLU A 8 5.73 -11.29 -1.47
CA GLU A 8 7.17 -11.21 -1.73
C GLU A 8 7.53 -9.88 -2.41
N ARG A 9 7.63 -8.78 -1.65
CA ARG A 9 8.11 -7.49 -2.13
C ARG A 9 8.89 -6.73 -1.05
N THR A 10 9.86 -5.92 -1.48
CA THR A 10 10.53 -4.96 -0.59
C THR A 10 9.66 -3.72 -0.45
N ALA A 11 8.84 -3.69 0.59
CA ALA A 11 7.84 -2.65 0.79
C ALA A 11 7.74 -2.20 2.24
N THR A 12 7.33 -0.95 2.43
CA THR A 12 6.72 -0.49 3.68
C THR A 12 5.22 -0.76 3.62
N PHE A 13 4.58 -0.99 4.77
CA PHE A 13 3.18 -1.35 4.81
C PHE A 13 2.41 -0.59 5.87
N VAL A 14 1.09 -0.51 5.68
CA VAL A 14 0.17 0.00 6.69
C VAL A 14 -1.18 -0.72 6.58
N TRP A 15 -1.84 -0.86 7.73
CA TRP A 15 -3.20 -1.41 7.81
C TRP A 15 -4.24 -0.30 7.78
N SER A 16 -5.36 -0.58 7.14
CA SER A 16 -6.59 0.18 7.34
C SER A 16 -7.18 -0.10 8.74
N HIS A 17 -8.16 0.72 9.14
CA HIS A 17 -8.73 0.71 10.50
C HIS A 17 -10.04 -0.08 10.62
N ASP A 18 -10.40 -0.88 9.61
CA ASP A 18 -11.62 -1.69 9.62
C ASP A 18 -11.44 -3.00 10.41
N SER A 19 -12.57 -3.61 10.80
CA SER A 19 -12.56 -4.91 11.50
C SER A 19 -11.98 -6.04 10.65
N LEU A 20 -12.13 -5.95 9.32
CA LEU A 20 -11.41 -6.78 8.35
C LEU A 20 -10.48 -5.84 7.57
N PRO A 21 -9.26 -5.59 8.06
CA PRO A 21 -8.43 -4.53 7.51
C PRO A 21 -7.82 -4.94 6.18
N LEU A 22 -7.88 -4.02 5.22
CA LEU A 22 -7.04 -4.01 4.02
C LEU A 22 -5.60 -3.63 4.38
N LEU A 23 -4.65 -4.18 3.62
CA LEU A 23 -3.23 -3.85 3.69
C LEU A 23 -2.88 -2.93 2.53
N ALA A 24 -2.13 -1.85 2.79
CA ALA A 24 -1.49 -1.07 1.74
C ALA A 24 0.02 -1.26 1.81
N THR A 25 0.67 -1.37 0.65
CA THR A 25 2.13 -1.51 0.55
C THR A 25 2.68 -0.49 -0.44
N GLY A 26 3.77 0.16 -0.08
CA GLY A 26 4.55 1.02 -0.97
C GLY A 26 5.96 0.49 -1.16
N SER A 27 6.51 0.49 -2.38
CA SER A 27 7.91 0.09 -2.64
C SER A 27 8.86 0.85 -1.70
N ALA A 28 9.65 0.13 -0.91
CA ALA A 28 10.48 0.75 0.13
C ALA A 28 11.72 1.41 -0.48
N ALA A 29 11.99 2.65 -0.08
CA ALA A 29 13.19 3.39 -0.45
C ALA A 29 14.42 2.81 0.27
N GLY A 30 15.60 2.97 -0.33
CA GLY A 30 16.87 2.49 0.22
C GLY A 30 17.15 0.99 0.02
N ALA A 31 16.20 0.24 -0.53
CA ALA A 31 16.44 -1.11 -1.02
C ALA A 31 16.74 -1.09 -2.53
N VAL A 32 17.76 -1.85 -2.92
CA VAL A 32 18.05 -2.13 -4.33
C VAL A 32 17.39 -3.45 -4.67
N ASP A 33 16.35 -3.36 -5.49
CA ASP A 33 15.65 -4.45 -6.14
C ASP A 33 16.66 -5.25 -6.99
N LEU A 34 16.47 -6.56 -7.16
CA LEU A 34 17.40 -7.42 -7.92
C LEU A 34 17.60 -6.95 -9.38
N ASP A 35 16.64 -6.21 -9.93
CA ASP A 35 16.64 -5.66 -11.28
C ASP A 35 17.08 -4.19 -11.33
N PHE A 36 17.51 -3.60 -10.21
CA PHE A 36 17.84 -2.17 -10.09
C PHE A 36 16.70 -1.25 -10.57
N SER A 37 15.45 -1.72 -10.46
CA SER A 37 14.32 -0.94 -10.94
C SER A 37 14.09 0.33 -10.10
N ALA A 38 13.85 1.43 -10.80
CA ALA A 38 13.32 2.65 -10.22
C ALA A 38 11.77 2.61 -10.09
N SER A 39 11.12 1.52 -10.52
CA SER A 39 9.67 1.40 -10.47
C SER A 39 9.19 1.35 -9.03
N SER A 40 8.43 2.35 -8.61
CA SER A 40 7.70 2.33 -7.35
C SER A 40 6.24 1.97 -7.58
N LYS A 41 5.64 1.29 -6.62
CA LYS A 41 4.22 0.94 -6.64
C LYS A 41 3.58 1.25 -5.30
N LEU A 42 2.34 1.71 -5.36
CA LEU A 42 1.41 1.73 -4.23
C LEU A 42 0.32 0.69 -4.51
N GLU A 43 0.22 -0.30 -3.64
CA GLU A 43 -0.68 -1.44 -3.84
C GLU A 43 -1.61 -1.60 -2.63
N ILE A 44 -2.87 -1.98 -2.88
CA ILE A 44 -3.86 -2.28 -1.83
C ILE A 44 -4.26 -3.74 -1.96
N TRP A 45 -4.30 -4.45 -0.84
CA TRP A 45 -4.50 -5.89 -0.75
C TRP A 45 -5.63 -6.24 0.21
N ASP A 46 -6.38 -7.27 -0.15
CA ASP A 46 -7.32 -7.94 0.73
C ASP A 46 -6.80 -9.34 1.05
N ILE A 47 -5.90 -9.42 2.04
CA ILE A 47 -5.22 -10.66 2.41
C ILE A 47 -5.96 -11.49 3.46
N LEU A 48 -7.00 -10.93 4.06
CA LEU A 48 -7.77 -11.57 5.14
C LEU A 48 -9.12 -12.09 4.68
N SER A 49 -9.60 -11.72 3.50
CA SER A 49 -10.82 -12.31 2.96
C SER A 49 -10.62 -13.78 2.55
N SER A 50 -11.74 -14.48 2.44
CA SER A 50 -11.78 -15.90 2.05
C SER A 50 -11.23 -16.16 0.64
N LYS A 51 -11.09 -15.11 -0.16
CA LYS A 51 -10.42 -15.14 -1.46
C LYS A 51 -8.99 -14.64 -1.26
N LEU A 52 -8.10 -15.50 -0.75
CA LEU A 52 -6.67 -15.21 -0.77
C LEU A 52 -6.20 -15.09 -2.23
N THR A 53 -6.29 -13.90 -2.79
CA THR A 53 -5.69 -13.58 -4.08
C THR A 53 -4.24 -13.20 -3.83
N LYS A 54 -3.33 -13.74 -4.66
CA LYS A 54 -1.92 -13.30 -4.66
C LYS A 54 -1.73 -11.96 -5.36
N GLU A 55 -2.81 -11.37 -5.85
CA GLU A 55 -2.82 -10.13 -6.60
C GLU A 55 -3.45 -9.02 -5.77
N PRO A 56 -2.92 -7.79 -5.88
CA PRO A 56 -3.51 -6.65 -5.21
C PRO A 56 -4.84 -6.27 -5.86
N ILE A 57 -5.74 -5.68 -5.07
CA ILE A 57 -7.00 -5.08 -5.57
C ILE A 57 -6.69 -3.91 -6.48
N VAL A 58 -5.64 -3.15 -6.14
CA VAL A 58 -5.17 -1.96 -6.87
C VAL A 58 -3.66 -1.97 -6.90
N SER A 59 -3.08 -1.64 -8.05
CA SER A 59 -1.64 -1.40 -8.20
C SER A 59 -1.44 -0.10 -8.98
N ALA A 60 -1.01 0.95 -8.29
CA ALA A 60 -0.71 2.25 -8.87
C ALA A 60 0.81 2.42 -9.04
N ALA A 61 1.26 2.70 -10.27
CA ALA A 61 2.66 2.99 -10.55
C ALA A 61 3.03 4.41 -10.10
N LEU A 62 4.22 4.55 -9.52
CA LEU A 62 4.81 5.80 -9.05
C LEU A 62 6.27 5.88 -9.49
N ASP A 63 6.77 7.10 -9.59
CA ASP A 63 8.15 7.36 -9.99
C ASP A 63 9.13 7.37 -8.80
N THR A 64 8.62 7.27 -7.57
CA THR A 64 9.41 7.45 -6.34
C THR A 64 9.01 6.49 -5.24
N LYS A 65 10.00 5.94 -4.55
CA LYS A 65 9.83 4.97 -3.45
C LYS A 65 9.45 5.65 -2.12
N PHE A 66 8.99 4.82 -1.18
CA PHE A 66 8.44 5.23 0.11
C PHE A 66 9.43 5.00 1.26
N HIS A 67 9.60 6.00 2.10
CA HIS A 67 10.23 5.83 3.42
C HIS A 67 9.23 5.40 4.49
N ALA A 68 8.00 5.92 4.40
CA ALA A 68 6.93 5.61 5.35
C ALA A 68 5.56 5.69 4.66
N LEU A 69 4.62 4.91 5.17
CA LEU A 69 3.24 4.89 4.72
C LEU A 69 2.32 4.92 5.94
N ALA A 70 1.26 5.72 5.88
CA ALA A 70 0.26 5.86 6.92
C ALA A 70 -1.14 5.78 6.32
N TRP A 71 -2.09 5.25 7.09
CA TRP A 71 -3.50 5.17 6.71
C TRP A 71 -4.33 5.84 7.80
N SER A 72 -5.12 6.85 7.42
CA SER A 72 -6.05 7.49 8.34
C SER A 72 -7.25 6.59 8.64
N LYS A 73 -7.94 6.88 9.76
CA LYS A 73 -9.31 6.41 9.95
C LYS A 73 -10.22 7.00 8.87
N LYS A 74 -11.42 6.45 8.74
CA LYS A 74 -12.50 6.99 7.91
C LYS A 74 -12.96 8.33 8.47
N TYR A 75 -13.20 9.32 7.61
CA TYR A 75 -13.68 10.65 8.01
C TYR A 75 -14.30 11.38 6.83
N ALA A 76 -15.30 12.24 7.10
CA ALA A 76 -15.99 13.04 6.09
C ALA A 76 -16.36 12.21 4.84
N ASP A 77 -15.95 12.66 3.66
CA ASP A 77 -16.20 11.98 2.38
C ASP A 77 -15.20 10.83 2.08
N HIS A 78 -14.17 10.65 2.92
CA HIS A 78 -13.16 9.61 2.78
C HIS A 78 -13.59 8.33 3.49
N THR A 79 -14.56 7.62 2.90
CA THR A 79 -15.19 6.44 3.51
C THR A 79 -14.26 5.25 3.69
N ASN A 80 -13.11 5.21 3.01
CA ASN A 80 -12.04 4.21 3.23
C ASN A 80 -10.78 4.84 3.87
N GLY A 81 -10.86 6.08 4.33
CA GLY A 81 -9.72 6.84 4.81
C GLY A 81 -8.78 7.29 3.69
N MET A 82 -7.65 7.86 4.10
CA MET A 82 -6.63 8.43 3.23
C MET A 82 -5.28 7.78 3.51
N LEU A 83 -4.58 7.44 2.44
CA LEU A 83 -3.20 6.99 2.47
C LEU A 83 -2.26 8.18 2.36
N VAL A 84 -1.19 8.18 3.14
CA VAL A 84 -0.17 9.21 3.14
C VAL A 84 1.20 8.55 3.06
N GLY A 85 2.00 8.97 2.09
CA GLY A 85 3.33 8.42 1.84
C GLY A 85 4.39 9.50 1.94
N ALA A 86 5.42 9.25 2.74
CA ALA A 86 6.65 10.04 2.71
C ALA A 86 7.58 9.44 1.66
N LEU A 87 7.88 10.19 0.60
CA LEU A 87 8.61 9.73 -0.58
C LEU A 87 10.08 10.13 -0.52
N GLU A 88 10.92 9.40 -1.26
CA GLU A 88 12.37 9.64 -1.29
C GLU A 88 12.78 10.96 -1.94
N ASN A 89 11.92 11.55 -2.77
CA ASN A 89 12.13 12.85 -3.40
C ASN A 89 11.77 14.04 -2.48
N SER A 90 11.69 13.83 -1.17
CA SER A 90 11.31 14.84 -0.17
C SER A 90 9.89 15.40 -0.33
N ILE A 91 8.98 14.63 -0.95
CA ILE A 91 7.56 14.97 -1.08
C ILE A 91 6.72 14.04 -0.20
N VAL A 92 5.68 14.61 0.42
CA VAL A 92 4.60 13.83 1.03
C VAL A 92 3.39 13.86 0.11
N GLN A 93 2.93 12.69 -0.30
CA GLN A 93 1.76 12.54 -1.17
C GLN A 93 0.60 11.89 -0.41
N PHE A 94 -0.61 12.22 -0.85
CA PHE A 94 -1.86 11.82 -0.25
C PHE A 94 -2.75 11.17 -1.31
N TRP A 95 -3.36 10.04 -0.98
CA TRP A 95 -4.27 9.33 -1.85
C TRP A 95 -5.55 8.96 -1.11
N ASP A 96 -6.69 9.18 -1.77
CA ASP A 96 -7.97 8.67 -1.29
C ASP A 96 -8.04 7.16 -1.56
N ALA A 97 -8.18 6.36 -0.50
CA ALA A 97 -8.17 4.91 -0.63
C ALA A 97 -9.39 4.37 -1.39
N LYS A 98 -10.55 5.03 -1.27
CA LYS A 98 -11.76 4.63 -2.00
C LYS A 98 -11.60 4.90 -3.49
N LYS A 99 -11.11 6.09 -3.86
CA LYS A 99 -10.88 6.43 -5.27
C LYS A 99 -9.85 5.51 -5.92
N LEU A 100 -8.78 5.15 -5.20
CA LEU A 100 -7.82 4.16 -5.67
C LEU A 100 -8.48 2.80 -5.97
N ILE A 101 -9.39 2.35 -5.11
CA ILE A 101 -10.10 1.07 -5.25
C ILE A 101 -11.15 1.10 -6.36
N ASP A 102 -11.86 2.22 -6.52
CA ASP A 102 -12.94 2.34 -7.50
C ASP A 102 -12.43 2.57 -8.94
N GLY A 103 -11.23 3.16 -9.11
CA GLY A 103 -10.62 3.47 -10.42
C GLY A 103 -10.89 4.90 -10.87
#